data_AF-A0A940T042-F1
#
_entry.id   AF-A0A940T042-F1
#
_cell.length_a   1.000
_cell.length_b   1.000
_cell.length_c   1.000
_cell.angle_alpha   90.00
_cell.angle_beta   90.00
_cell.angle_gamma   90.00
#
_symmetry.space_group_name_H-M   'P 1'
#
loop_
_entity.id
_entity.type
_entity.pdbx_description
1 polymer ?
#
loop_
_entity_poly.entity_id
_entity_poly.type
_entity_poly.pdbx_seq_one_letter_code
_entity_poly.pdbx_strand_id
1 'polypeptide(L)'
;MITPGPVVITTGFIGYLVAGFNGATVASLATFLPCYLFTIIPAPFFKKYGRLPGINAFVNGVTAAATGAISGAVIVLGQRSIIDIPTALFALITLGLLWKSKKVSEPIIILVAAMVGLIVYPMVH
;
A
#
# COMPACT_ATOMS: atom_id res chain seq x y z
N MET A 1 1.90 -8.56 -3.05
CA MET A 1 1.64 -7.97 -1.72
C MET A 1 1.22 -9.12 -0.82
N ILE A 2 2.11 -9.54 0.09
CA ILE A 2 1.90 -10.76 0.91
C ILE A 2 0.99 -10.48 2.13
N THR A 3 0.75 -9.21 2.47
CA THR A 3 -0.21 -8.81 3.49
C THR A 3 -1.11 -7.71 2.95
N PRO A 4 -2.44 -7.77 3.19
CA PRO A 4 -3.33 -6.64 2.95
C PRO A 4 -2.79 -5.40 3.66
N GLY A 5 -2.94 -4.23 3.06
CA GLY A 5 -2.54 -2.98 3.73
C GLY A 5 -3.25 -2.80 5.07
N PRO A 6 -2.74 -1.94 5.96
CA PRO A 6 -3.29 -1.72 7.30
C PRO A 6 -4.80 -1.41 7.28
N VAL A 7 -5.29 -0.72 6.24
CA VAL A 7 -6.71 -0.40 6.04
C VAL A 7 -7.60 -1.64 5.91
N VAL A 8 -7.11 -2.69 5.26
CA VAL A 8 -7.89 -3.90 5.05
C VAL A 8 -7.90 -4.76 6.31
N ILE A 9 -6.77 -4.78 7.02
CA ILE A 9 -6.66 -5.47 8.32
C ILE A 9 -7.60 -4.82 9.35
N THR A 10 -7.64 -3.49 9.42
CA THR A 10 -8.55 -2.78 10.34
C THR A 10 -10.01 -3.05 10.02
N THR A 11 -10.38 -3.21 8.76
CA THR A 11 -11.76 -3.54 8.37
C THR A 11 -12.20 -4.90 8.91
N GLY A 12 -11.34 -5.92 8.79
CA GLY A 12 -11.59 -7.24 9.38
C GLY A 12 -11.65 -7.20 10.91
N PHE A 13 -10.76 -6.43 11.55
CA PHE A 13 -10.74 -6.25 13.01
C PHE A 13 -11.98 -5.52 13.53
N ILE A 14 -12.43 -4.46 12.86
CA ILE A 14 -13.69 -3.77 13.19
C ILE A 14 -14.86 -4.73 13.01
N GLY A 15 -14.89 -5.52 11.94
CA GLY A 15 -15.89 -6.57 11.75
C GLY A 15 -15.91 -7.58 12.90
N TYR A 16 -14.73 -7.96 13.41
CA TYR A 16 -14.60 -8.81 14.60
C TYR A 16 -15.19 -8.16 15.85
N LEU A 17 -14.91 -6.87 16.08
CA LEU A 17 -15.47 -6.15 17.23
C LEU A 17 -17.00 -6.03 17.19
N VAL A 18 -17.60 -5.99 15.98
CA VAL A 18 -19.05 -5.85 15.82
C VAL A 18 -19.80 -7.17 16.00
N ALA A 19 -19.33 -8.26 15.40
CA ALA A 19 -20.06 -9.53 15.37
C ALA A 19 -19.16 -10.78 15.48
N GLY A 20 -17.99 -10.63 16.12
CA GLY A 20 -17.03 -11.71 16.31
C GLY A 20 -16.52 -12.28 14.99
N PHE A 21 -16.28 -13.58 14.97
CA PHE A 21 -15.73 -14.27 13.78
C PHE A 21 -16.59 -14.10 12.52
N ASN A 22 -17.91 -14.12 12.65
CA ASN A 22 -18.83 -13.95 11.53
C ASN A 22 -18.74 -12.52 10.96
N GLY A 23 -18.67 -11.51 11.82
CA GLY A 23 -18.48 -10.13 11.41
C GLY A 23 -17.14 -9.90 10.70
N ALA A 24 -16.06 -10.48 11.20
CA ALA A 24 -14.74 -10.42 10.57
C ALA A 24 -14.74 -11.02 9.15
N THR A 25 -15.40 -12.17 8.99
CA THR A 25 -15.50 -12.88 7.71
C THR A 25 -16.30 -12.07 6.70
N VAL A 26 -17.47 -11.57 7.09
CA VAL A 26 -18.32 -10.74 6.22
C VAL A 26 -17.64 -9.43 5.85
N ALA A 27 -17.00 -8.74 6.80
CA ALA A 27 -16.27 -7.49 6.53
C ALA A 27 -15.10 -7.70 5.56
N SER A 28 -14.35 -8.79 5.73
CA SER A 28 -13.25 -9.15 4.83
C SER A 28 -13.78 -9.47 3.43
N LEU A 29 -14.83 -10.29 3.32
CA LEU A 29 -15.46 -10.61 2.05
C LEU A 29 -16.00 -9.37 1.35
N ALA A 30 -16.74 -8.52 2.07
CA ALA A 30 -17.31 -7.28 1.51
C ALA A 30 -16.25 -6.31 1.01
N THR A 31 -15.04 -6.33 1.59
CA THR A 31 -13.91 -5.48 1.16
C THR A 31 -13.28 -6.00 -0.14
N PHE A 32 -13.07 -7.32 -0.26
CA PHE A 32 -12.37 -7.90 -1.41
C PHE A 32 -13.28 -8.27 -2.58
N LEU A 33 -14.51 -8.72 -2.31
CA LEU A 33 -15.46 -9.19 -3.31
C LEU A 33 -15.73 -8.17 -4.42
N PRO A 34 -16.00 -6.87 -4.16
CA PRO A 34 -16.23 -5.91 -5.23
C PRO A 34 -15.00 -5.74 -6.12
N CYS A 35 -13.79 -5.59 -5.54
CA CYS A 35 -12.55 -5.49 -6.31
C CYS A 35 -12.31 -6.75 -7.17
N TYR A 36 -12.62 -7.93 -6.64
CA TYR A 36 -12.49 -9.19 -7.36
C TYR A 36 -13.50 -9.31 -8.51
N LEU A 37 -14.75 -8.91 -8.28
CA LEU A 37 -15.78 -8.87 -9.31
C LEU A 37 -15.43 -7.88 -10.43
N PHE A 38 -15.00 -6.66 -10.08
CA PHE A 38 -14.60 -5.64 -11.06
C PHE A 38 -13.36 -6.01 -11.87
N THR A 39 -12.53 -6.94 -11.39
CA THR A 39 -11.38 -7.44 -12.16
C THR A 39 -11.74 -8.62 -13.04
N ILE A 40 -12.52 -9.57 -12.53
CA ILE A 40 -12.85 -10.81 -13.25
C ILE A 40 -13.95 -10.63 -14.29
N ILE A 41 -15.01 -9.88 -13.97
CA ILE A 41 -16.13 -9.69 -14.91
C ILE A 41 -15.65 -9.05 -16.22
N PRO A 42 -14.81 -8.00 -16.20
CA PRO A 42 -14.31 -7.39 -17.44
C PRO A 42 -13.17 -8.16 -18.11
N ALA A 43 -12.46 -9.05 -17.40
CA ALA A 43 -11.30 -9.78 -17.93
C ALA A 43 -11.52 -10.46 -19.31
N PRO A 44 -12.60 -11.21 -19.56
CA PRO A 44 -12.84 -11.80 -20.88
C PRO A 44 -13.09 -10.75 -21.98
N PHE A 45 -13.72 -9.63 -21.63
CA PHE A 45 -13.94 -8.52 -22.57
C PHE A 45 -12.64 -7.81 -22.93
N PHE A 46 -11.76 -7.59 -21.95
CA PHE A 46 -10.41 -7.08 -22.20
C PHE A 46 -9.57 -8.05 -23.02
N LYS A 47 -9.73 -9.36 -22.84
CA LYS A 47 -9.03 -10.35 -23.69
C LYS A 47 -9.48 -10.30 -25.15
N LYS A 48 -10.76 -10.01 -25.41
CA LYS A 48 -11.34 -9.94 -26.76
C LYS A 48 -11.12 -8.59 -27.46
N TYR A 49 -11.26 -7.48 -26.73
CA TYR A 49 -11.26 -6.12 -27.28
C TYR A 49 -10.06 -5.27 -26.82
N GLY A 50 -9.19 -5.76 -25.94
CA GLY A 50 -8.09 -5.00 -25.37
C GLY A 50 -7.01 -4.57 -26.37
N ARG A 51 -7.03 -5.07 -27.61
CA ARG A 51 -6.13 -4.58 -28.67
C ARG A 51 -6.61 -3.31 -29.37
N LEU A 52 -7.84 -2.84 -29.10
CA LEU A 52 -8.29 -1.58 -29.65
C LEU A 52 -7.49 -0.41 -29.03
N PRO A 53 -7.03 0.55 -29.86
CA PRO A 53 -6.20 1.66 -29.39
C PRO A 53 -6.89 2.52 -28.33
N GLY A 54 -8.22 2.70 -28.41
CA GLY A 54 -8.99 3.44 -27.41
C GLY A 54 -9.00 2.79 -26.02
N ILE A 55 -9.08 1.46 -25.96
CA ILE A 55 -9.07 0.72 -24.68
C ILE A 55 -7.67 0.75 -24.06
N ASN A 56 -6.63 0.58 -24.85
CA ASN A 56 -5.25 0.72 -24.37
C ASN A 56 -4.96 2.13 -23.84
N ALA A 57 -5.41 3.17 -24.55
CA ALA A 57 -5.27 4.55 -24.09
C ALA A 57 -6.01 4.78 -22.75
N PHE A 58 -7.22 4.24 -22.60
CA PHE A 58 -7.96 4.30 -21.34
C PHE A 58 -7.23 3.61 -20.19
N VAL A 59 -6.77 2.36 -20.37
CA VAL A 59 -6.04 1.61 -19.34
C VAL A 59 -4.75 2.32 -18.94
N ASN A 60 -4.02 2.88 -19.91
CA ASN A 60 -2.84 3.69 -19.64
C ASN A 60 -3.19 4.95 -18.84
N GLY A 61 -4.28 5.64 -19.17
CA GLY A 61 -4.78 6.79 -18.42
C GLY A 61 -5.16 6.45 -16.98
N VAL A 62 -5.88 5.35 -16.76
CA VAL A 62 -6.23 4.85 -15.41
C VAL A 62 -4.97 4.48 -14.62
N THR A 63 -4.00 3.84 -15.25
CA THR A 63 -2.72 3.48 -14.62
C THR A 63 -1.92 4.72 -14.22
N ALA A 64 -1.89 5.74 -15.08
CA ALA A 64 -1.26 7.03 -14.77
C ALA A 64 -1.99 7.74 -13.62
N ALA A 65 -3.32 7.75 -13.61
CA ALA A 65 -4.12 8.32 -12.53
C ALA A 65 -3.88 7.61 -11.19
N ALA A 66 -3.84 6.28 -11.18
CA ALA A 66 -3.52 5.49 -9.99
C ALA A 66 -2.11 5.79 -9.46
N THR A 67 -1.12 5.88 -10.35
CA THR A 67 0.26 6.24 -9.98
C THR A 67 0.33 7.65 -9.42
N GLY A 68 -0.41 8.60 -10.01
CA GLY A 68 -0.54 9.96 -9.50
C GLY A 68 -1.20 10.03 -8.13
N ALA A 69 -2.27 9.27 -7.90
CA ALA A 69 -2.94 9.19 -6.60
C ALA A 69 -2.02 8.63 -5.51
N ILE A 70 -1.27 7.56 -5.81
CA ILE A 70 -0.27 7.00 -4.87
C ILE A 70 0.82 8.03 -4.58
N SER A 71 1.34 8.71 -5.61
CA SER A 71 2.36 9.76 -5.44
C SER A 71 1.83 10.93 -4.59
N GLY A 72 0.57 11.33 -4.77
CA GLY A 72 -0.09 12.33 -3.94
C GLY A 72 -0.24 11.88 -2.48
N ALA A 73 -0.60 10.62 -2.25
CA ALA A 73 -0.67 10.06 -0.90
C ALA A 73 0.69 10.09 -0.18
N VAL A 74 1.80 9.86 -0.90
CA VAL A 74 3.17 9.98 -0.35
C VAL A 74 3.44 11.39 0.15
N ILE A 75 2.99 12.43 -0.56
CA ILE A 75 3.18 13.83 -0.13
C ILE A 75 2.43 14.08 1.18
N VAL A 76 1.15 13.68 1.25
CA VAL A 76 0.32 13.88 2.45
C VAL A 76 0.89 13.11 3.65
N LEU A 77 1.34 11.88 3.43
CA LEU A 77 1.91 11.05 4.49
C LEU A 77 3.30 11.55 4.93
N GLY A 78 4.12 12.01 3.98
CA GLY A 78 5.43 12.59 4.22
C GLY A 78 5.37 13.86 5.08
N GLN A 79 4.42 14.75 4.78
CA GLN A 79 4.20 15.97 5.59
C GLN A 79 3.82 15.66 7.05
N ARG A 80 3.12 14.56 7.30
CA ARG A 80 2.74 14.14 8.66
C ARG A 80 3.83 13.33 9.36
N SER A 81 4.67 12.64 8.61
CA SER A 81 5.69 11.74 9.17
C SER A 81 7.03 12.44 9.39
N ILE A 82 7.41 13.40 8.54
CA ILE A 82 8.70 14.10 8.62
C ILE A 82 8.52 15.39 9.43
N ILE A 83 8.65 15.25 10.75
CA ILE A 83 8.58 16.38 11.70
C ILE A 83 9.96 16.81 12.20
N ASP A 84 10.92 15.89 12.28
CA ASP A 84 12.23 16.13 12.90
C ASP A 84 13.40 15.80 11.96
N ILE A 85 14.57 16.36 12.27
CA ILE A 85 15.84 16.13 11.55
C ILE A 85 16.21 14.63 11.46
N PRO A 86 16.09 13.81 12.53
CA PRO A 86 16.35 12.37 12.45
C PRO A 86 15.41 11.67 11.47
N THR A 87 14.14 12.03 11.46
CA THR A 87 13.12 11.43 10.58
C THR A 87 13.34 11.80 9.12
N ALA A 88 13.78 13.03 8.85
CA ALA A 88 14.23 13.45 7.52
C ALA A 88 15.46 12.66 7.04
N LEU A 89 16.42 12.40 7.94
CA LEU A 89 17.60 11.60 7.63
C LEU A 89 17.24 10.14 7.32
N PHE A 90 16.37 9.52 8.11
CA PHE A 90 15.85 8.17 7.83
C PHE A 90 15.12 8.10 6.49
N ALA A 91 14.29 9.11 6.17
CA ALA A 91 13.61 9.18 4.88
C ALA A 91 14.61 9.22 3.71
N LEU A 92 15.64 10.07 3.79
CA LEU A 92 16.67 10.20 2.75
C LEU A 92 17.53 8.94 2.60
N ILE A 93 17.96 8.34 3.72
CA ILE A 93 18.74 7.09 3.72
C ILE A 93 17.92 5.96 3.08
N THR A 94 16.66 5.82 3.48
CA THR A 94 15.76 4.79 2.96
C THR A 94 15.49 4.99 1.47
N LEU A 95 15.24 6.23 1.04
CA LEU A 95 15.05 6.58 -0.37
C LEU A 95 16.30 6.22 -1.20
N GLY A 96 17.49 6.55 -0.71
CA GLY A 96 18.77 6.22 -1.36
C GLY A 96 19.01 4.71 -1.46
N LEU A 97 18.68 3.95 -0.41
CA LEU A 97 18.82 2.49 -0.37
C LEU A 97 17.89 1.80 -1.38
N LEU A 98 16.63 2.23 -1.44
CA LEU A 98 15.64 1.72 -2.39
C LEU A 98 15.99 2.06 -3.85
N TRP A 99 16.55 3.25 -4.09
CA TRP A 99 16.95 3.65 -5.44
C TRP A 99 18.13 2.81 -5.95
N LYS A 100 19.10 2.50 -5.09
CA LYS A 100 20.30 1.74 -5.45
C LYS A 100 20.07 0.22 -5.45
N SER A 101 19.16 -0.28 -4.62
CA SER A 101 18.93 -1.70 -4.41
C SER A 101 17.47 -2.07 -4.69
N LYS A 102 17.12 -2.26 -5.98
CA LYS A 102 15.78 -2.67 -6.45
C LYS A 102 15.29 -4.04 -5.92
N LYS A 103 16.12 -4.81 -5.21
CA LYS A 103 15.83 -6.20 -4.78
C LYS A 103 15.67 -6.40 -3.27
N VAL A 104 15.82 -5.36 -2.45
CA VAL A 104 15.68 -5.54 -0.99
C VAL A 104 14.19 -5.61 -0.66
N SER A 105 13.78 -6.68 0.02
CA SER A 105 12.39 -6.82 0.45
C SER A 105 12.04 -5.71 1.43
N GLU A 106 10.98 -4.94 1.14
CA GLU A 106 10.49 -3.84 1.98
C GLU A 106 10.31 -4.24 3.47
N PRO A 107 9.86 -5.46 3.82
CA PRO A 107 9.76 -5.89 5.21
C PRO A 107 11.09 -5.86 5.97
N ILE A 108 12.22 -6.15 5.31
CA ILE A 108 13.55 -6.19 5.94
C ILE A 108 14.00 -4.76 6.28
N ILE A 109 13.74 -3.81 5.38
CA ILE A 109 14.05 -2.39 5.60
C ILE A 109 13.28 -1.87 6.83
N ILE A 110 12.00 -2.21 6.92
CA ILE A 110 11.14 -1.84 8.06
C ILE A 110 11.67 -2.47 9.36
N LEU A 111 12.08 -3.73 9.33
CA LEU A 111 12.62 -4.45 10.50
C LEU A 111 13.92 -3.82 11.00
N VAL A 112 14.83 -3.47 10.08
CA VAL A 112 16.10 -2.80 10.43
C VAL A 112 15.83 -1.40 10.97
N ALA A 113 14.95 -0.63 10.33
CA ALA A 113 14.57 0.70 10.81
C ALA A 113 13.92 0.63 12.21
N ALA A 114 13.06 -0.36 12.46
CA ALA A 114 12.45 -0.60 13.77
C ALA A 114 13.51 -0.95 14.83
N MET A 115 14.47 -1.84 14.52
CA MET A 115 15.55 -2.17 15.46
C MET A 115 16.46 -0.98 15.74
N VAL A 116 16.83 -0.19 14.73
CA VAL A 116 17.62 1.03 14.91
C VAL A 116 16.86 2.05 15.75
N GLY A 117 15.55 2.23 15.50
CA GLY A 117 14.69 3.10 16.31
C GLY A 117 14.63 2.68 17.77
N LEU A 118 14.53 1.37 18.05
CA LEU A 118 14.48 0.81 19.40
C LEU A 118 15.78 1.03 20.20
N ILE A 119 16.93 1.10 19.51
CA ILE A 119 18.24 1.33 20.13
C ILE A 119 18.49 2.83 20.34
N VAL A 120 18.08 3.68 19.39
CA VAL A 120 18.33 5.12 19.43
C VAL A 120 17.35 5.86 20.34
N TYR A 121 16.09 5.42 20.42
CA TYR A 121 15.06 6.04 21.27
C TYR A 121 15.45 6.15 22.76
N PRO A 122 15.96 5.09 23.43
CA PRO A 122 16.39 5.15 24.84
C PRO A 122 17.77 5.81 25.06
N MET A 123 18.46 6.28 24.02
CA MET A 123 19.70 7.06 24.16
C MET A 123 19.47 8.57 24.00
N VAL A 124 18.32 8.98 23.47
CA VAL A 124 17.94 10.37 23.24
C VAL A 124 16.88 10.84 24.26
N HIS A 125 16.30 9.92 25.04
CA HIS A 125 15.43 10.15 26.20
C HIS A 125 15.93 9.32 27.37
#